data_AF-A0A7R9QLB1-F1
#
_entry.id   AF-A0A7R9QLB1-F1
#
_cell.length_a   1.000
_cell.length_b   1.000
_cell.length_c   1.000
_cell.angle_alpha   90.00
_cell.angle_beta   90.00
_cell.angle_gamma   90.00
#
_symmetry.space_group_name_H-M   'P 1'
#
loop_
_entity.id
_entity.type
_entity.pdbx_description
1 polymer ?
#
loop_
_entity_poly.entity_id
_entity_poly.type
_entity_poly.pdbx_seq_one_letter_code
_entity_poly.pdbx_strand_id
1 'polypeptide(L)'
;GPYAKLVFEIDNNHSFQTVFTAKFDKCVRNVTKATKGLTAFNTICEDDRILLLKYSCIEVIFLRSILYFNGNIDYLKLPMDMERSFIITMKFLKNYPHFYTPFTEYVRKMLTIWDSDRTVIDLII
;
A
#
# COMPACT_ATOMS: atom_id res chain seq x y z
N GLY A 1 15.07 -16.93 6.03
CA GLY A 1 15.54 -16.11 4.90
C GLY A 1 16.04 -14.77 5.43
N PRO A 2 17.05 -14.14 4.82
CA PRO A 2 17.81 -13.07 5.46
C PRO A 2 17.09 -11.72 5.34
N TYR A 3 15.94 -11.57 5.98
CA TYR A 3 15.34 -10.28 6.32
C TYR A 3 14.59 -10.48 7.62
N ALA A 4 15.19 -10.07 8.73
CA ALA A 4 14.50 -10.01 10.01
C ALA A 4 13.34 -9.01 9.86
N LYS A 5 12.13 -9.53 9.60
CA LYS A 5 10.92 -8.72 9.47
C LYS A 5 10.58 -8.13 10.82
N LEU A 6 10.87 -6.85 11.02
CA LEU A 6 10.25 -6.10 12.12
C LEU A 6 8.78 -5.89 11.72
N VAL A 7 7.93 -6.81 12.17
CA VAL A 7 6.47 -6.76 12.00
C VAL A 7 5.91 -5.95 13.16
N PHE A 8 5.32 -4.81 12.84
CA PHE A 8 4.45 -4.12 13.78
C PHE A 8 3.04 -4.66 13.56
N GLU A 9 2.54 -5.42 14.52
CA GLU A 9 1.17 -5.94 14.55
C GLU A 9 0.32 -5.01 15.42
N ILE A 10 -0.88 -4.67 14.95
CA ILE A 10 -1.83 -3.88 15.76
C ILE A 10 -2.46 -4.80 16.79
N ASP A 11 -2.08 -4.59 18.06
CA ASP A 11 -2.86 -5.01 19.23
C ASP A 11 -4.13 -4.13 19.32
N ASN A 12 -5.27 -4.74 19.66
CA ASN A 12 -6.59 -4.14 19.91
C ASN A 12 -6.58 -2.87 20.81
N ASN A 13 -5.49 -2.61 21.55
CA ASN A 13 -5.33 -1.45 22.43
C ASN A 13 -5.11 -0.09 21.74
N HIS A 14 -4.88 -0.05 20.42
CA HIS A 14 -4.72 1.21 19.68
C HIS A 14 -5.87 1.45 18.70
N SER A 15 -6.36 2.69 18.63
CA SER A 15 -7.39 3.04 17.65
C SER A 15 -6.86 2.86 16.22
N PHE A 16 -7.68 2.27 15.33
CA PHE A 16 -7.37 2.13 13.91
C PHE A 16 -6.88 3.45 13.32
N GLN A 17 -7.53 4.56 13.65
CA GLN A 17 -7.16 5.89 13.14
C GLN A 17 -5.74 6.30 13.53
N THR A 18 -5.33 6.11 14.77
CA THR A 18 -4.00 6.55 15.24
C THR A 18 -2.89 5.76 14.57
N VAL A 19 -3.02 4.43 14.52
CA VAL A 19 -1.97 3.59 13.93
C VAL A 19 -1.98 3.69 12.41
N PHE A 20 -3.16 3.71 11.79
CA PHE A 20 -3.28 3.84 10.35
C PHE A 20 -2.71 5.18 9.89
N THR A 21 -3.10 6.31 10.48
CA THR A 21 -2.60 7.64 10.08
C THR A 21 -1.07 7.73 10.14
N ALA A 22 -0.45 7.36 11.26
CA ALA A 22 1.00 7.49 11.44
C ALA A 22 1.80 6.59 10.46
N LYS A 23 1.31 5.38 10.18
CA LYS A 23 1.97 4.44 9.25
C LYS A 23 1.69 4.83 7.79
N PHE A 24 0.49 5.32 7.51
CA PHE A 24 0.08 5.77 6.18
C PHE A 24 0.85 7.01 5.73
N ASP A 25 1.09 7.97 6.63
CA ASP A 25 1.91 9.15 6.35
C ASP A 25 3.32 8.79 5.86
N LYS A 26 3.91 7.74 6.43
CA LYS A 26 5.22 7.24 5.98
C LYS A 26 5.13 6.65 4.58
N CYS A 27 4.07 5.89 4.28
CA CYS A 27 3.83 5.32 2.96
C CYS A 27 3.65 6.42 1.91
N VAL A 28 2.87 7.47 2.21
CA VAL A 28 2.70 8.65 1.34
C VAL A 28 4.05 9.31 1.05
N ARG A 29 4.85 9.58 2.09
CA ARG A 29 6.20 10.15 1.91
C ARG A 29 7.10 9.27 1.03
N ASN A 30 6.99 7.96 1.13
CA ASN A 30 7.77 7.04 0.29
C ASN A 30 7.32 7.08 -1.17
N VAL A 31 6.01 7.13 -1.44
CA VAL A 31 5.48 7.31 -2.80
C VAL A 31 5.94 8.65 -3.39
N THR A 32 5.79 9.75 -2.65
CA THR A 32 6.26 11.07 -3.09
C THR A 32 7.78 11.10 -3.36
N LYS A 33 8.57 10.32 -2.64
CA LYS A 33 10.02 10.19 -2.92
C LYS A 33 10.28 9.37 -4.18
N ALA A 34 9.54 8.28 -4.38
CA ALA A 34 9.67 7.44 -5.56
C ALA A 34 9.36 8.22 -6.85
N THR A 35 8.33 9.08 -6.84
CA THR A 35 7.99 9.88 -8.02
C THR A 35 9.09 10.87 -8.44
N LYS A 36 9.97 11.28 -7.52
CA LYS A 36 11.14 12.12 -7.86
C LYS A 36 12.16 11.38 -8.73
N GLY A 37 12.17 10.05 -8.72
CA GLY A 37 13.00 9.23 -9.62
C GLY A 37 12.42 9.07 -11.02
N LEU A 38 11.15 9.46 -11.24
CA LEU A 38 10.46 9.31 -12.51
C LEU A 38 10.69 10.56 -13.38
N THR A 39 11.61 10.49 -14.33
CA THR A 39 11.96 11.62 -15.20
C THR A 39 10.74 12.23 -15.88
N ALA A 40 9.85 11.41 -16.44
CA ALA A 40 8.62 11.89 -17.08
C ALA A 40 7.62 12.53 -16.09
N PHE A 41 7.62 12.10 -14.83
CA PHE A 41 6.80 12.76 -13.81
C PHE A 41 7.36 14.14 -13.49
N ASN A 42 8.69 14.28 -13.43
CA ASN A 42 9.35 15.55 -13.12
C ASN A 42 9.21 16.62 -14.22
N THR A 43 8.86 16.23 -15.45
CA THR A 43 8.57 17.18 -16.53
C THR A 43 7.17 17.78 -16.47
N ILE A 44 6.28 17.22 -15.65
CA ILE A 44 4.92 17.74 -15.42
C ILE A 44 5.00 18.99 -14.52
N CYS A 45 4.06 19.93 -14.69
CA CYS A 45 3.99 21.13 -13.84
C CYS A 45 3.76 20.76 -12.37
N GLU A 46 4.15 21.63 -11.44
CA GLU A 46 4.07 21.33 -10.00
C GLU A 46 2.65 21.06 -9.53
N ASP A 47 1.68 21.87 -9.94
CA ASP A 47 0.28 21.73 -9.53
C ASP A 47 -0.30 20.37 -9.97
N ASP A 48 -0.04 19.96 -11.21
CA ASP A 48 -0.48 18.66 -11.73
C ASP A 48 0.21 17.49 -11.01
N ARG A 49 1.51 17.62 -10.69
CA ARG A 49 2.21 16.60 -9.88
C ARG A 49 1.60 16.46 -8.50
N ILE A 50 1.25 17.56 -7.86
CA ILE A 50 0.56 17.57 -6.55
C ILE A 50 -0.82 16.94 -6.68
N LEU A 51 -1.58 17.30 -7.73
CA LEU A 51 -2.90 16.75 -8.01
C LEU A 51 -2.83 15.24 -8.18
N LEU A 52 -1.94 14.75 -9.04
CA LEU A 52 -1.72 13.33 -9.28
C LEU A 52 -1.39 12.59 -7.99
N LEU A 53 -0.45 13.10 -7.18
CA LEU A 53 -0.11 12.48 -5.90
C LEU A 53 -1.30 12.48 -4.93
N LYS A 54 -2.06 13.57 -4.84
CA LYS A 54 -3.18 13.70 -3.92
C LYS A 54 -4.30 12.70 -4.21
N TYR A 55 -4.58 12.44 -5.49
CA TYR A 55 -5.64 11.51 -5.88
C TYR A 55 -5.18 10.05 -5.99
N SER A 56 -3.91 9.79 -6.34
CA SER A 56 -3.44 8.42 -6.62
C SER A 56 -2.60 7.77 -5.50
N CYS A 57 -2.09 8.54 -4.53
CA CYS A 57 -1.11 7.99 -3.57
C CYS A 57 -1.64 6.78 -2.79
N ILE A 58 -2.93 6.79 -2.43
CA ILE A 58 -3.57 5.68 -1.71
C ILE A 58 -3.61 4.42 -2.58
N GLU A 59 -4.00 4.56 -3.84
CA GLU A 59 -4.06 3.46 -4.80
C GLU A 59 -2.66 2.87 -5.02
N VAL A 60 -1.64 3.71 -5.21
CA VAL A 60 -0.24 3.26 -5.34
C VAL A 60 0.23 2.52 -4.07
N ILE A 61 -0.13 2.99 -2.88
CA ILE A 61 0.22 2.32 -1.62
C ILE A 61 -0.40 0.92 -1.56
N PHE A 62 -1.68 0.78 -1.93
CA PHE A 62 -2.35 -0.53 -1.96
C PHE A 62 -1.87 -1.43 -3.10
N LEU A 63 -1.49 -0.87 -4.25
CA LEU A 63 -0.87 -1.64 -5.34
C LEU A 63 0.44 -2.27 -4.88
N ARG A 64 1.28 -1.50 -4.19
CA ARG A 64 2.53 -2.01 -3.64
C ARG A 64 2.31 -3.00 -2.50
N SER A 65 1.19 -2.93 -1.79
CA SER A 65 0.84 -3.94 -0.79
C SER A 65 0.44 -5.26 -1.44
N ILE A 66 -0.15 -5.20 -2.64
CA ILE A 66 -0.62 -6.39 -3.36
C ILE A 66 0.50 -7.37 -3.66
N LEU A 67 1.70 -6.87 -3.96
CA LEU A 67 2.94 -7.63 -4.17
C LEU A 67 3.27 -8.64 -3.06
N TYR A 68 2.72 -8.42 -1.86
CA TYR A 68 2.99 -9.25 -0.71
C TYR A 68 1.88 -10.26 -0.39
N PHE A 69 0.80 -10.29 -1.18
CA PHE A 69 -0.18 -11.38 -1.13
C PHE A 69 0.37 -12.58 -1.90
N ASN A 70 0.51 -13.70 -1.21
CA ASN A 70 1.00 -14.97 -1.76
C ASN A 70 -0.15 -15.92 -2.10
N GLY A 71 -1.23 -15.39 -2.66
CA GLY A 71 -2.44 -16.16 -3.00
C GLY A 71 -3.46 -16.28 -1.86
N ASN A 72 -3.17 -15.76 -0.66
CA ASN A 72 -4.18 -15.62 0.40
C ASN A 72 -4.20 -14.21 1.00
N ILE A 73 -5.39 -13.62 1.11
CA ILE A 73 -5.61 -12.27 1.63
C ILE A 73 -5.83 -12.36 3.14
N ASP A 74 -4.80 -12.76 3.89
CA ASP A 74 -4.91 -12.89 5.36
C ASP A 74 -4.51 -11.61 6.11
N TYR A 75 -3.69 -10.76 5.46
CA TYR A 75 -3.15 -9.55 6.04
C TYR A 75 -2.87 -8.47 4.99
N LEU A 76 -3.09 -7.21 5.32
CA LEU A 76 -2.61 -6.06 4.57
C LEU A 76 -1.18 -5.78 5.03
N LYS A 77 -0.21 -5.81 4.11
CA LYS A 77 1.18 -5.45 4.40
C LYS A 77 1.54 -4.12 3.76
N LEU A 78 1.73 -3.08 4.57
CA LEU A 78 2.20 -1.78 4.11
C LEU A 78 3.75 -1.74 4.19
N PRO A 79 4.46 -1.64 3.05
CA PRO A 79 5.92 -1.52 3.06
C PRO A 79 6.35 -0.15 3.59
N MET A 80 7.10 -0.14 4.69
CA MET A 80 7.56 1.08 5.35
C MET A 80 8.95 1.51 4.87
N ASP A 81 9.81 0.53 4.58
CA ASP A 81 11.10 0.65 3.88
C ASP A 81 11.56 -0.75 3.42
N MET A 82 12.82 -0.89 3.00
CA MET A 82 13.37 -2.14 2.46
C MET A 82 13.30 -3.31 3.45
N GLU A 83 13.29 -3.05 4.76
CA GLU A 83 13.40 -4.08 5.80
C GLU A 83 12.15 -4.15 6.70
N ARG A 84 11.38 -3.07 6.78
CA ARG A 84 10.24 -2.94 7.68
C ARG A 84 8.91 -2.90 6.94
N SER A 85 7.95 -3.61 7.51
CA SER A 85 6.58 -3.57 7.05
C SER A 85 5.61 -3.50 8.22
N PHE A 86 4.55 -2.74 8.02
CA PHE A 86 3.41 -2.74 8.92
C PHE A 86 2.39 -3.76 8.45
N ILE A 87 1.92 -4.63 9.34
CA ILE A 87 1.00 -5.72 8.99
C ILE A 87 -0.29 -5.53 9.76
N ILE A 88 -1.41 -5.55 9.03
CA ILE A 88 -2.75 -5.48 9.59
C ILE A 88 -3.48 -6.76 9.20
N THR A 89 -3.93 -7.55 10.18
CA THR A 89 -4.68 -8.77 9.89
C THR A 89 -6.05 -8.45 9.31
N MET A 90 -6.54 -9.25 8.37
CA MET A 90 -7.91 -9.09 7.87
C MET A 90 -8.94 -9.26 8.99
N LYS A 91 -8.64 -10.07 10.02
CA LYS A 91 -9.48 -10.20 11.21
C LYS A 91 -9.72 -8.86 11.89
N PHE A 92 -8.68 -8.04 12.04
CA PHE A 92 -8.80 -6.69 12.59
C PHE A 92 -9.55 -5.76 11.62
N LEU A 93 -9.25 -5.81 10.33
CA LEU A 93 -9.91 -4.96 9.32
C LEU A 93 -11.41 -5.24 9.20
N LYS A 94 -11.88 -6.47 9.44
CA LYS A 94 -13.31 -6.83 9.47
C LYS A 94 -14.12 -6.01 10.47
N ASN A 95 -13.50 -5.46 11.52
CA ASN A 95 -14.17 -4.55 12.46
C ASN A 95 -14.46 -3.16 11.85
N TYR A 96 -13.94 -2.87 10.66
CA TYR A 96 -14.07 -1.61 9.92
C TYR A 96 -14.64 -1.89 8.52
N PRO A 97 -15.93 -2.30 8.40
CA PRO A 97 -16.52 -2.81 7.16
C PRO A 97 -16.49 -1.80 6.00
N HIS A 98 -16.60 -0.49 6.30
CA HIS A 98 -16.49 0.59 5.29
C HIS A 98 -15.12 0.66 4.61
N PHE A 99 -14.06 0.17 5.27
CA PHE A 99 -12.74 0.04 4.67
C PHE A 99 -12.53 -1.36 4.09
N TYR A 100 -12.88 -2.39 4.88
CA TYR A 100 -12.61 -3.79 4.54
C TYR A 100 -13.29 -4.25 3.24
N THR A 101 -14.57 -3.95 3.05
CA THR A 101 -15.30 -4.43 1.87
C THR A 101 -14.72 -3.86 0.57
N PRO A 102 -14.61 -2.52 0.39
CA PRO A 102 -14.01 -1.95 -0.82
C PRO A 102 -12.56 -2.37 -1.02
N PHE A 103 -11.77 -2.44 0.05
CA PHE A 103 -10.38 -2.86 -0.03
C PHE A 103 -10.23 -4.31 -0.52
N THR A 104 -11.02 -5.24 0.00
CA THR A 104 -10.92 -6.65 -0.44
C THR A 104 -11.44 -6.86 -1.86
N GLU A 105 -12.46 -6.12 -2.30
CA GLU A 105 -12.88 -6.10 -3.70
C GLU A 105 -11.78 -5.58 -4.62
N TYR A 106 -11.13 -4.49 -4.23
CA TYR A 106 -9.98 -3.92 -4.94
C TYR A 106 -8.83 -4.93 -5.06
N VAL A 107 -8.40 -5.53 -3.94
CA VAL A 107 -7.30 -6.50 -3.94
C VAL A 107 -7.61 -7.71 -4.82
N ARG A 108 -8.81 -8.29 -4.72
CA ARG A 108 -9.21 -9.42 -5.57
C ARG A 108 -9.14 -9.06 -7.04
N LYS A 109 -9.68 -7.89 -7.43
CA LYS A 109 -9.64 -7.41 -8.81
C LYS A 109 -8.19 -7.27 -9.30
N MET A 110 -7.31 -6.67 -8.50
CA MET A 110 -5.91 -6.47 -8.90
C MET A 110 -5.11 -7.77 -8.94
N LEU A 111 -5.40 -8.73 -8.05
CA LEU A 111 -4.79 -10.07 -8.11
C LEU A 111 -5.20 -10.80 -9.40
N THR A 112 -6.48 -10.74 -9.80
CA THR A 112 -6.93 -11.30 -11.08
C THR A 112 -6.21 -10.65 -12.26
N ILE A 113 -6.02 -9.33 -12.24
CA ILE A 113 -5.25 -8.62 -13.29
C ILE A 113 -3.79 -9.08 -13.29
N TRP A 114 -3.16 -9.19 -12.12
CA TRP A 114 -1.76 -9.63 -12.01
C TRP A 114 -1.54 -11.04 -12.56
N ASP A 115 -2.43 -11.98 -12.24
CA ASP A 115 -2.34 -13.34 -12.77
C ASP A 115 -2.47 -13.38 -14.31
N SER A 116 -3.24 -12.43 -14.89
CA SER A 116 -3.43 -12.32 -16.34
C SER A 116 -2.32 -11.55 -17.07
N ASP A 117 -1.75 -10.52 -16.44
CA ASP A 117 -0.73 -9.65 -17.02
C ASP A 117 0.20 -9.10 -15.93
N ARG A 118 1.39 -9.69 -15.85
CA ARG A 118 2.41 -9.28 -14.87
C ARG A 118 3.05 -7.92 -15.18
N THR A 119 2.96 -7.45 -16.43
CA THR A 119 3.63 -6.20 -16.85
C THR A 119 3.02 -4.95 -16.22
N VAL A 120 1.71 -4.99 -15.90
CA VAL A 120 0.99 -3.90 -15.24
C VAL A 120 1.62 -3.54 -13.89
N ILE A 121 2.15 -4.52 -13.18
CA ILE A 121 2.78 -4.33 -11.88
C ILE A 121 4.26 -3.97 -12.01
N ASP A 122 4.98 -4.53 -12.99
CA ASP A 122 6.38 -4.17 -13.24
C ASP A 122 6.54 -2.67 -13.60
N LEU A 123 5.49 -2.02 -14.10
CA LEU A 123 5.40 -0.57 -14.30
C LEU A 123 5.26 0.26 -13.01
N ILE A 124 4.90 -0.38 -11.88
CA ILE A 124 4.53 0.26 -10.60
C ILE A 124 5.59 0.03 -9.51
N ILE A 125 6.45 -0.98 -9.66
CA ILE A 125 7.59 -1.29 -8.76
C ILE A 125 8.80 -0.43 -9.10
#